data_AF-A0A9J6GR28-F1
#
_entry.id   AF-A0A9J6GR28-F1
#
_cell.length_a   1.000
_cell.length_b   1.000
_cell.length_c   1.000
_cell.angle_alpha   90.00
_cell.angle_beta   90.00
_cell.angle_gamma   90.00
#
_symmetry.space_group_name_H-M   'P 1'
#
loop_
_entity.id
_entity.type
_entity.pdbx_description
1 polymer ?
#
loop_
_entity_poly.entity_id
_entity_poly.type
_entity_poly.pdbx_seq_one_letter_code
_entity_poly.pdbx_strand_id
1 'polypeptide(L)' 'MIRYRSKTGLLDFAPMDPVVFRQQFRFGKEDFDDLYCNLRVPEVVTSAQGVRVHGRDALCTLLRRLAYPNRWCYLEV' A
#
# COMPACT_ATOMS: atom_id res chain seq x y z
N MET A 1 1.73 8.23 -13.62
CA MET A 1 1.32 7.64 -12.33
C MET A 1 1.34 8.76 -11.28
N ILE A 2 0.19 9.27 -10.85
CA ILE A 2 0.12 10.32 -9.83
C ILE A 2 0.54 9.71 -8.50
N ARG A 3 1.69 10.12 -7.97
CA ARG A 3 2.17 9.70 -6.65
C ARG A 3 1.54 10.60 -5.60
N TYR A 4 0.55 10.09 -4.87
CA TYR A 4 0.07 10.79 -3.69
C TYR A 4 1.21 10.88 -2.67
N ARG A 5 1.64 12.11 -2.37
CA ARG A 5 2.67 12.40 -1.39
C ARG A 5 1.96 13.00 -0.17
N SER A 6 1.87 12.21 0.89
CA SER A 6 1.37 12.72 2.17
C SER A 6 2.27 13.82 2.70
N LYS A 7 1.68 14.80 3.37
CA LYS A 7 2.37 15.96 3.97
C LYS A 7 3.40 15.56 5.04
N THR A 8 3.24 14.39 5.67
CA THR A 8 4.10 13.93 6.77
C THR A 8 5.11 12.85 6.36
N GLY A 9 5.13 12.46 5.07
CA GLY A 9 5.95 11.32 4.61
C GLY A 9 5.38 9.94 4.96
N LEU A 10 4.36 9.86 5.82
CA LEU A 10 3.60 8.65 6.13
C LEU A 10 2.36 8.56 5.26
N LEU A 11 2.01 7.36 4.81
CA LEU A 11 0.96 7.14 3.83
C LEU A 11 -0.44 7.29 4.44
N ASP A 12 -0.93 8.52 4.57
CA ASP A 12 -2.29 8.75 5.05
C ASP A 12 -3.31 8.53 3.91
N PHE A 13 -3.99 7.39 3.93
CA PHE A 13 -5.05 7.07 2.95
C PHE A 13 -6.44 7.41 3.46
N ALA A 14 -6.63 7.79 4.73
CA ALA A 14 -7.93 8.25 5.24
C ALA A 14 -8.49 9.45 4.44
N PRO A 15 -7.71 10.47 4.08
CA PRO A 15 -8.17 11.56 3.21
C PRO A 15 -8.08 11.24 1.71
N MET A 16 -7.58 10.06 1.32
CA MET A 16 -7.44 9.71 -0.10
C MET A 16 -8.80 9.43 -0.72
N ASP A 17 -9.04 10.09 -1.85
CA ASP A 17 -10.20 9.85 -2.72
C ASP A 17 -10.26 8.36 -3.15
N PRO A 18 -11.44 7.71 -3.09
CA PRO A 18 -11.58 6.30 -3.43
C PRO A 18 -11.16 5.93 -4.86
N VAL A 19 -11.35 6.84 -5.83
CA VAL A 19 -10.93 6.62 -7.22
C VAL A 19 -9.41 6.62 -7.30
N VAL A 20 -8.75 7.58 -6.64
CA VAL A 20 -7.29 7.63 -6.55
C VAL A 20 -6.74 6.40 -5.84
N PHE A 21 -7.39 5.97 -4.75
CA PHE A 21 -7.02 4.76 -4.02
C PHE A 21 -7.08 3.52 -4.93
N ARG A 22 -8.21 3.31 -5.60
CA ARG A 22 -8.41 2.19 -6.53
C ARG A 22 -7.41 2.23 -7.69
N GLN A 23 -7.04 3.41 -8.18
CA GLN A 23 -6.01 3.54 -9.20
C GLN A 23 -4.61 3.17 -8.70
N GLN A 24 -4.28 3.45 -7.43
CA GLN A 24 -2.98 3.13 -6.84
C GLN A 24 -2.86 1.67 -6.37
N PHE A 25 -3.93 1.10 -5.81
CA PHE A 25 -3.90 -0.18 -5.12
C PHE A 25 -4.71 -1.28 -5.81
N ARG A 26 -5.57 -0.94 -6.78
CA ARG A 26 -6.40 -1.87 -7.58
C ARG A 26 -7.53 -2.59 -6.83
N PHE A 27 -7.89 -2.15 -5.63
CA PHE A 27 -9.06 -2.63 -4.88
C PHE A 27 -9.77 -1.48 -4.15
N GLY A 28 -10.90 -1.76 -3.49
CA GLY A 28 -11.70 -0.79 -2.76
C GLY A 28 -11.01 -0.33 -1.47
N LYS A 29 -11.27 0.89 -1.03
CA LYS A 29 -10.72 1.38 0.25
C LYS A 29 -11.37 0.65 1.42
N GLU A 30 -12.64 0.30 1.25
CA GLU A 30 -13.46 -0.53 2.13
C GLU A 30 -12.84 -1.90 2.41
N ASP A 31 -12.16 -2.52 1.44
CA ASP A 31 -11.58 -3.86 1.59
C ASP A 31 -10.24 -3.84 2.36
N PHE A 32 -9.68 -2.65 2.63
CA PHE A 32 -8.34 -2.54 3.21
C PHE A 32 -8.29 -3.10 4.64
N ASP A 33 -9.28 -2.77 5.46
CA ASP A 33 -9.33 -3.23 6.85
C ASP A 33 -9.53 -4.75 6.92
N ASP A 34 -10.39 -5.30 6.05
CA ASP A 34 -10.58 -6.74 5.93
C ASP A 34 -9.30 -7.44 5.49
N LEU A 35 -8.60 -6.88 4.49
CA LEU A 35 -7.32 -7.41 4.03
C LEU A 35 -6.27 -7.40 5.15
N TYR A 36 -6.17 -6.30 5.88
CA TYR A 36 -5.23 -6.14 7.01
C TYR A 36 -5.48 -7.20 8.10
N CYS A 37 -6.75 -7.39 8.49
CA CYS A 37 -7.16 -8.36 9.50
C CYS A 37 -6.92 -9.81 9.04
N ASN A 38 -7.30 -10.15 7.80
CA ASN A 38 -7.17 -11.51 7.27
C ASN A 38 -5.71 -11.92 7.05
N LEU A 39 -4.85 -10.98 6.64
CA LEU A 39 -3.41 -11.22 6.53
C LEU A 39 -2.71 -11.30 7.89
N ARG A 40 -3.41 -11.01 8.99
CA ARG A 40 -2.87 -10.98 10.36
C ARG A 40 -1.60 -10.13 10.45
N VAL A 41 -1.62 -8.97 9.80
CA VAL A 41 -0.48 -8.07 9.78
C VAL A 41 -0.23 -7.59 11.22
N PRO A 42 1.01 -7.68 11.73
CA PRO A 42 1.31 -7.22 13.08
C PRO A 42 1.15 -5.70 13.17
N GLU A 43 0.76 -5.20 14.35
CA GLU A 43 0.58 -3.76 14.59
C GLU A 43 1.83 -2.94 14.26
N VAL A 44 3.01 -3.53 14.49
CA VAL A 44 4.31 -2.96 14.16
C VAL A 44 5.13 -3.95 13.36
N VAL A 45 5.66 -3.51 12.23
CA VAL A 45 6.61 -4.25 11.39
C VAL A 45 7.99 -3.61 11.57
N THR A 46 9.01 -4.44 11.73
CA THR A 46 10.41 -3.99 11.79
C THR A 46 11.10 -4.37 10.49
N SER A 47 11.68 -3.40 9.78
CA SER A 47 12.44 -3.65 8.56
C SER A 47 13.77 -4.34 8.87
N ALA A 48 14.42 -4.89 7.85
CA ALA A 48 15.77 -5.47 7.98
C ALA A 48 16.82 -4.46 8.47
N GLN A 49 16.58 -3.16 8.29
CA GLN A 49 17.42 -2.07 8.79
C GLN A 49 17.08 -1.64 10.22
N GLY A 50 16.16 -2.34 10.91
CA GLY A 50 15.72 -2.02 12.26
C GLY A 50 14.68 -0.89 12.35
N VAL A 51 14.14 -0.41 11.22
CA VAL A 51 13.13 0.66 11.22
C VAL A 51 11.77 0.07 11.59
N ARG A 52 11.14 0.63 12.63
CA ARG A 52 9.79 0.24 13.07
C ARG A 52 8.75 1.11 12.38
N VAL A 53 7.74 0.49 11.80
CA VAL A 53 6.60 1.17 11.13
C VAL A 53 5.30 0.50 11.54
N HIS A 54 4.18 1.22 11.47
CA HIS A 54 2.88 0.61 11.69
C HIS A 54 2.57 -0.42 10.60
N GLY A 55 1.92 -1.52 10.97
CA GLY A 55 1.56 -2.60 10.06
C GLY A 55 0.74 -2.12 8.86
N ARG A 56 -0.18 -1.18 9.10
CA ARG A 56 -1.00 -0.56 8.04
C ARG A 56 -0.12 0.15 7.00
N ASP A 57 0.86 0.94 7.45
CA ASP A 57 1.80 1.64 6.57
C ASP A 57 2.70 0.66 5.80
N ALA A 58 3.14 -0.41 6.47
CA ALA A 58 3.92 -1.46 5.86
C ALA A 58 3.13 -2.18 4.75
N LEU A 59 1.87 -2.54 5.01
CA LEU A 59 0.98 -3.18 4.05
C LEU A 59 0.71 -2.26 2.85
N CYS A 60 0.38 -0.98 3.07
CA CYS A 60 0.22 -0.01 1.99
C CYS A 60 1.47 0.11 1.14
N THR A 61 2.65 0.16 1.76
CA THR A 61 3.93 0.23 1.05
C THR A 61 4.15 -1.00 0.18
N LEU A 62 3.85 -2.20 0.71
CA LEU A 62 3.93 -3.46 -0.03
C LEU A 62 2.97 -3.46 -1.22
N LEU A 63 1.69 -3.15 -1.00
CA LEU A 63 0.67 -3.15 -2.04
C LEU A 63 1.00 -2.17 -3.17
N ARG A 64 1.55 -0.99 -2.85
CA ARG A 64 2.03 -0.04 -3.86
C ARG A 64 3.17 -0.62 -4.70
N ARG A 65 4.07 -1.40 -4.10
CA ARG A 65 5.17 -2.07 -4.82
C ARG A 65 4.64 -3.19 -5.72
N LEU A 66 3.62 -3.92 -5.28
CA LEU A 66 2.95 -4.96 -6.08
C LEU A 66 2.08 -4.37 -7.20
N ALA A 67 1.51 -3.19 -6.99
CA ALA A 67 0.71 -2.47 -7.99
C ALA A 67 1.56 -1.77 -9.07
N TYR A 68 2.89 -1.85 -9.00
CA TYR A 68 3.77 -1.33 -10.05
C TYR A 68 3.49 -2.09 -11.36
N PRO A 69 3.39 -1.40 -12.52
CA PRO A 69 2.95 -2.00 -13.78
C PRO A 69 4.03 -2.89 -14.45
N ASN A 70 4.86 -3.61 -13.69
CA ASN A 70 5.80 -4.58 -14.25
C ASN A 70 5.20 -5.98 -14.07
N ARG A 71 4.24 -6.35 -14.92
CA ARG A 71 3.88 -7.77 -15.07
C ARG A 71 4.96 -8.44 -15.91
N TRP A 72 5.33 -9.67 -15.58
CA TRP A 72 6.06 -10.53 -16.53
C TRP A 72 5.34 -10.63 -17.88
N CYS A 73 4.00 -10.51 -17.91
CA CYS A 73 3.20 -10.46 -19.13
C CYS A 73 3.44 -9.22 -20.02
N TYR A 74 4.19 -8.21 -19.56
CA TYR A 74 4.58 -7.02 -20.34
C TYR A 74 6.08 -7.02 -20.70
N LEU A 75 6.83 -8.06 -20.32
CA LEU A 75 8.28 -8.18 -20.58
C LEU A 75 8.59 -9.13 -21.77
N GLU A 76 7.57 -9.66 -22.44
CA GLU A 76 7.75 -10.32 -23.74
C GLU A 76 7.72 -9.24 -24.84
N VAL A 77 8.92 -8.80 -25.25
CA VAL A 77 9.21 -8.24 -26.57
C VAL A 77 10.45 -8.93 -27.09
#